data_AF-H7CE34-F1
#
_entry.id   AF-H7CE34-F1
#
_cell.length_a   1.000
_cell.length_b   1.000
_cell.length_c   1.000
_cell.angle_alpha   90.00
_cell.angle_beta   90.00
_cell.angle_gamma   90.00
#
_symmetry.space_group_name_H-M   'P 1'
#
loop_
_entity.id
_entity.type
_entity.pdbx_description
1 polymer ?
#
loop_
_entity_poly.entity_id
_entity_poly.type
_entity_poly.pdbx_seq_one_letter_code
_entity_poly.pdbx_strand_id
1 'polypeptide(L)'
;PVTNICQAADKQLFTLVEWAKRIPHFSELPLDDQVILLRAGWNELLIASFSHRSIAVKDGILLATGLHVHRNSAHSAGVGAIFDRVLTELVSKMRDMQMDKT
;
A
#
# COMPACT_ATOMS: atom_id res chain seq x y z
N PRO A 1 -7.55 -15.06 -0.30
CA PRO A 1 -6.92 -13.95 -1.05
C PRO A 1 -7.17 -12.57 -0.42
N VAL A 2 -8.43 -12.15 -0.24
CA VAL A 2 -8.77 -10.91 0.51
C VAL A 2 -8.25 -10.97 1.94
N THR A 3 -8.43 -12.10 2.62
CA THR A 3 -7.88 -12.38 3.95
C THR A 3 -6.36 -12.15 4.03
N ASN A 4 -5.62 -12.52 2.98
CA ASN A 4 -4.16 -12.33 2.96
C ASN A 4 -3.76 -10.87 2.78
N ILE A 5 -4.54 -10.08 2.04
CA ILE A 5 -4.34 -8.64 1.87
C ILE A 5 -4.67 -7.93 3.19
N CYS A 6 -5.80 -8.25 3.83
CA CYS A 6 -6.18 -7.70 5.13
C CYS A 6 -5.15 -8.03 6.21
N GLN A 7 -4.71 -9.28 6.32
CA GLN A 7 -3.67 -9.68 7.28
C GLN A 7 -2.32 -9.01 7.00
N ALA A 8 -1.96 -8.82 5.73
CA ALA A 8 -0.76 -8.07 5.38
C ALA A 8 -0.90 -6.59 5.73
N ALA A 9 -2.07 -5.99 5.52
CA ALA A 9 -2.36 -4.61 5.90
C ALA A 9 -2.25 -4.43 7.42
N ASP A 10 -2.87 -5.31 8.22
CA ASP A 10 -2.78 -5.27 9.69
C ASP A 10 -1.34 -5.33 10.18
N LYS A 11 -0.51 -6.20 9.60
CA LYS A 11 0.92 -6.27 9.92
C LYS A 11 1.69 -5.03 9.50
N GLN A 12 1.27 -4.36 8.42
CA GLN A 12 1.92 -3.16 7.93
C GLN A 12 1.48 -1.89 8.66
N LEU A 13 0.34 -1.87 9.33
CA LEU A 13 -0.11 -0.72 10.14
C LEU A 13 0.94 -0.33 11.19
N PHE A 14 1.56 -1.29 11.85
CA PHE A 14 2.64 -1.00 12.80
C PHE A 14 3.83 -0.33 12.12
N THR A 15 4.25 -0.84 10.96
CA THR A 15 5.36 -0.26 10.19
C THR A 15 5.02 1.14 9.67
N LEU A 16 3.76 1.38 9.32
CA LEU A 16 3.26 2.68 8.86
C LEU A 16 3.31 3.72 9.99
N VAL A 17 2.93 3.35 11.20
CA VAL A 17 3.04 4.24 12.38
C VAL A 17 4.52 4.59 12.65
N GLU A 18 5.41 3.59 12.60
CA GLU A 18 6.84 3.82 12.79
C GLU A 18 7.48 4.64 11.66
N TRP A 19 6.99 4.51 10.42
CA TRP A 19 7.37 5.40 9.32
C TRP A 19 6.90 6.83 9.57
N ALA A 20 5.65 7.03 9.99
CA ALA A 20 5.09 8.36 10.23
C ALA A 20 5.86 9.12 11.32
N LYS A 21 6.24 8.45 12.41
CA LYS A 21 7.08 9.04 13.46
C LYS A 21 8.47 9.50 12.99
N ARG A 22 8.96 8.98 11.85
CA ARG A 22 10.25 9.38 11.27
C ARG A 22 10.12 10.57 10.30
N ILE A 23 8.90 10.97 9.95
CA ILE A 23 8.66 12.14 9.11
C ILE A 23 8.98 13.39 9.95
N PRO A 24 9.80 14.32 9.42
CA PRO A 24 10.09 15.58 10.12
C PRO A 24 8.80 16.27 10.59
N HIS A 25 8.82 16.76 11.83
CA HIS A 25 7.71 17.45 12.50
C HIS A 25 6.44 16.64 12.78
N PHE A 26 6.30 15.39 12.29
CA PHE A 26 5.09 14.60 12.55
C PHE A 26 4.91 14.32 14.05
N SER A 27 5.99 13.97 14.75
CA SER A 27 5.94 13.73 16.20
C SER A 27 5.81 15.00 17.04
N GLU A 28 5.93 16.18 16.44
CA GLU A 28 5.72 17.47 17.11
C GLU A 28 4.24 17.87 17.11
N LEU A 29 3.41 17.24 16.27
CA LEU A 29 1.96 17.44 16.25
C LEU A 29 1.30 16.93 17.54
N PRO A 30 0.15 17.50 17.96
CA PRO A 30 -0.67 16.93 19.01
C PRO A 30 -0.97 15.45 18.74
N LEU A 31 -0.98 14.62 19.80
CA LEU A 31 -1.22 13.18 19.68
C LEU A 31 -2.55 12.88 18.96
N ASP A 32 -3.58 13.67 19.25
CA ASP A 32 -4.89 13.53 18.61
C ASP A 32 -4.81 13.77 17.09
N ASP A 33 -4.07 14.78 16.66
CA ASP A 33 -3.87 15.09 15.24
C ASP A 33 -3.06 13.99 14.54
N GLN A 34 -2.03 13.44 15.20
CA GLN A 34 -1.27 12.30 14.67
C GLN A 34 -2.21 11.09 14.42
N VAL A 35 -3.09 10.80 15.37
CA VAL A 35 -4.06 9.70 15.27
C VAL A 35 -5.08 9.97 14.16
N ILE A 36 -5.60 11.19 14.05
CA ILE A 36 -6.57 11.59 13.02
C ILE A 36 -5.95 11.45 11.63
N LEU A 37 -4.75 11.97 11.41
CA LEU A 37 -4.03 11.89 10.13
C LEU A 37 -3.81 10.44 9.71
N LEU A 38 -3.36 9.58 10.64
CA LEU A 38 -3.15 8.17 10.36
C LEU A 38 -4.46 7.42 10.10
N ARG A 39 -5.52 7.68 10.89
CA ARG A 39 -6.85 7.09 10.65
C ARG A 39 -7.45 7.49 9.31
N ALA A 40 -7.19 8.71 8.86
CA ALA A 40 -7.65 9.19 7.57
C ALA A 40 -6.82 8.60 6.41
N GLY A 41 -5.49 8.58 6.55
CA GLY A 41 -4.58 8.30 5.44
C GLY A 41 -4.05 6.87 5.32
N TRP A 42 -4.23 5.99 6.32
CA TRP A 42 -3.56 4.68 6.35
C TRP A 42 -3.80 3.83 5.10
N ASN A 43 -5.02 3.82 4.55
CA ASN A 43 -5.35 3.06 3.36
C ASN A 43 -4.55 3.53 2.14
N GLU A 44 -4.54 4.83 1.88
CA GLU A 44 -3.83 5.43 0.75
C GLU A 44 -2.31 5.23 0.88
N LEU A 45 -1.78 5.41 2.09
CA LEU A 45 -0.37 5.16 2.40
C LEU A 45 0.03 3.70 2.15
N LEU A 46 -0.80 2.73 2.55
CA LEU A 46 -0.55 1.32 2.27
C LEU A 46 -0.62 1.02 0.77
N ILE A 47 -1.64 1.56 0.07
CA ILE A 47 -1.80 1.40 -1.38
C ILE A 47 -0.59 1.94 -2.11
N ALA A 48 -0.14 3.15 -1.78
CA ALA A 48 1.07 3.73 -2.36
C ALA A 48 2.29 2.85 -2.11
N SER A 49 2.46 2.36 -0.86
CA SER A 49 3.59 1.53 -0.46
C SER A 49 3.69 0.20 -1.25
N PHE A 50 2.61 -0.58 -1.33
CA PHE A 50 2.67 -1.82 -2.09
C PHE A 50 2.63 -1.60 -3.61
N SER A 51 2.06 -0.48 -4.09
CA SER A 51 2.07 -0.16 -5.52
C SER A 51 3.49 0.12 -6.00
N HIS A 52 4.23 0.96 -5.26
CA HIS A 52 5.64 1.24 -5.54
C HIS A 52 6.49 -0.03 -5.48
N ARG A 53 6.30 -0.86 -4.43
CA ARG A 53 6.97 -2.16 -4.28
C ARG A 53 6.72 -3.11 -5.46
N SER A 54 5.58 -2.97 -6.12
CA SER A 54 5.14 -3.85 -7.20
C SER A 54 5.56 -3.36 -8.59
N ILE A 55 6.34 -2.28 -8.71
CA ILE A 55 6.78 -1.74 -10.00
C ILE A 55 7.46 -2.80 -10.87
N ALA A 56 8.27 -3.70 -10.29
CA ALA A 56 8.95 -4.77 -11.02
C ALA A 56 8.07 -6.03 -11.25
N VAL A 57 6.88 -6.09 -10.67
CA VAL A 57 5.99 -7.26 -10.74
C VAL A 57 5.08 -7.14 -11.96
N LYS A 58 4.98 -8.22 -12.74
CA LYS A 58 4.07 -8.31 -13.88
C LYS A 58 2.69 -8.82 -13.41
N ASP A 59 1.63 -8.08 -13.74
CA ASP A 59 0.23 -8.46 -13.52
C ASP A 59 -0.10 -8.92 -12.07
N GLY A 60 0.55 -8.30 -11.09
CA GLY A 60 0.41 -8.68 -9.69
C GLY A 60 0.91 -7.62 -8.71
N ILE A 61 0.55 -7.82 -7.44
CA ILE A 61 0.96 -6.98 -6.32
C ILE A 61 1.80 -7.81 -5.36
N LEU A 62 2.96 -7.28 -4.97
CA LEU A 62 3.81 -7.84 -3.93
C LEU A 62 3.47 -7.21 -2.58
N LEU A 63 2.94 -8.03 -1.67
CA LEU A 63 2.67 -7.63 -0.31
C LEU A 63 3.96 -7.63 0.52
N ALA A 64 3.94 -6.91 1.65
CA ALA A 64 5.09 -6.86 2.55
C ALA A 64 5.46 -8.20 3.19
N THR A 65 4.53 -9.16 3.20
CA THR A 65 4.77 -10.54 3.61
C THR A 65 5.58 -11.35 2.60
N GLY A 66 5.89 -10.80 1.42
CA GLY A 66 6.49 -11.52 0.29
C GLY A 66 5.48 -12.26 -0.58
N LEU A 67 4.19 -12.23 -0.22
CA LEU A 67 3.13 -12.87 -0.99
C LEU A 67 2.85 -12.10 -2.28
N HIS A 68 2.85 -12.83 -3.39
CA HIS A 68 2.41 -12.31 -4.69
C HIS A 68 0.91 -12.56 -4.86
N VAL A 69 0.14 -11.48 -5.02
CA VAL A 69 -1.27 -11.56 -5.38
C VAL A 69 -1.38 -11.34 -6.87
N HIS A 70 -1.89 -12.33 -7.60
CA HIS A 70 -2.07 -12.24 -9.04
C HIS A 70 -3.46 -11.69 -9.40
N ARG A 71 -3.54 -11.03 -10.56
CA ARG A 71 -4.78 -10.49 -11.11
C ARG A 71 -5.94 -11.50 -11.08
N ASN A 72 -5.72 -12.71 -11.61
CA ASN A 72 -6.77 -13.74 -11.65
C ASN A 72 -7.29 -14.11 -10.25
N SER A 73 -6.39 -14.22 -9.26
CA SER A 73 -6.77 -14.53 -7.88
C SER A 73 -7.58 -13.40 -7.23
N ALA A 74 -7.32 -12.14 -7.60
CA ALA A 74 -8.09 -10.99 -7.12
C ALA A 74 -9.50 -10.96 -7.74
N HIS A 75 -9.61 -11.27 -9.04
CA HIS A 75 -10.89 -11.41 -9.75
C HIS A 75 -11.74 -12.54 -9.15
N SER A 76 -11.17 -13.73 -8.95
CA SER A 76 -11.89 -14.84 -8.30
C SER A 76 -12.31 -14.55 -6.85
N ALA A 77 -11.64 -13.59 -6.19
CA ALA A 77 -11.97 -13.18 -4.84
C ALA A 77 -12.94 -11.98 -4.77
N GLY A 78 -13.49 -11.53 -5.91
CA GLY A 78 -14.49 -10.47 -5.99
C GLY A 78 -13.93 -9.04 -5.89
N VAL A 79 -12.60 -8.88 -5.86
CA VAL A 79 -11.93 -7.56 -5.72
C VAL A 79 -11.16 -7.14 -6.98
N GLY A 80 -11.40 -7.83 -8.10
CA GLY A 80 -10.67 -7.63 -9.37
C GLY A 80 -10.73 -6.20 -9.90
N ALA A 81 -11.87 -5.52 -9.79
CA ALA A 81 -12.03 -4.15 -10.31
C ALA A 81 -11.08 -3.15 -9.63
N ILE A 82 -10.99 -3.19 -8.29
CA ILE A 82 -10.09 -2.30 -7.54
C ILE A 82 -8.64 -2.69 -7.81
N PHE A 83 -8.36 -3.99 -7.87
CA PHE A 83 -7.03 -4.52 -8.17
C PHE A 83 -6.52 -4.04 -9.55
N ASP A 84 -7.37 -4.08 -10.57
CA ASP A 84 -7.05 -3.62 -11.92
C ASP A 84 -6.78 -2.11 -11.96
N ARG A 85 -7.54 -1.32 -11.20
CA ARG A 85 -7.29 0.12 -11.06
C ARG A 85 -5.95 0.40 -10.41
N VAL A 86 -5.60 -0.28 -9.32
CA VAL A 86 -4.27 -0.14 -8.69
C VAL A 86 -3.15 -0.46 -9.68
N LEU A 87 -3.26 -1.56 -10.43
CA LEU A 87 -2.25 -1.93 -11.40
C LEU A 87 -2.10 -0.89 -12.51
N THR A 88 -3.21 -0.38 -13.05
CA THR A 88 -3.22 0.50 -14.22
C THR A 88 -2.94 1.96 -13.86
N GLU A 89 -3.53 2.45 -12.78
CA GLU A 89 -3.49 3.86 -12.37
C GLU A 89 -2.27 4.17 -11.49
N LEU A 90 -1.74 3.19 -10.73
CA LEU A 90 -0.60 3.40 -9.83
C LEU A 90 0.64 2.63 -10.29
N VAL A 91 0.61 1.31 -10.32
CA VAL A 91 1.82 0.50 -10.60
C VAL A 91 2.40 0.80 -11.98
N SER A 92 1.56 0.83 -13.02
CA SER A 92 1.99 1.18 -14.37
C SER A 92 2.53 2.59 -14.44
N LYS A 93 1.83 3.57 -13.84
CA LYS A 93 2.26 4.97 -13.89
C LYS A 93 3.57 5.21 -13.14
N MET A 94 3.75 4.62 -11.97
CA MET A 94 5.00 4.68 -11.22
C MET A 94 6.15 4.03 -12.00
N ARG A 95 5.89 2.92 -12.70
CA ARG A 95 6.86 2.25 -13.58
C ARG A 95 7.27 3.14 -14.75
N ASP A 96 6.28 3.68 -15.48
CA ASP A 96 6.49 4.50 -16.67
C ASP A 96 7.25 5.79 -16.32
N MET A 97 6.97 6.37 -15.15
CA MET A 97 7.67 7.55 -14.64
C MET A 97 9.03 7.24 -13.99
N GLN A 98 9.39 5.96 -13.83
CA GLN A 98 10.58 5.54 -13.08
C GLN A 98 10.65 6.14 -11.68
N MET A 99 9.52 6.14 -10.97
CA MET A 99 9.41 6.73 -9.63
C MET A 99 10.39 6.08 -8.66
N ASP A 100 11.30 6.88 -8.11
CA ASP A 100 12.25 6.44 -7.09
C ASP A 100 11.61 6.44 -5.68
N LYS A 101 12.42 6.31 -4.62
CA LYS A 101 11.95 6.18 -3.23
C LYS A 101 12.04 7.48 -2.43
N THR A 102 12.52 8.57 -3.04
CA THR A 102 13.01 9.78 -2.39
C THR A 102 12.14 11.00 -2.63
#